data_AF-A0A172ESX6-F1
#
_entry.id   AF-A0A172ESX6-F1
#
_cell.length_a   1.000
_cell.length_b   1.000
_cell.length_c   1.000
_cell.angle_alpha   90.00
_cell.angle_beta   90.00
_cell.angle_gamma   90.00
#
_symmetry.space_group_name_H-M   'P 1'
#
loop_
_entity.id
_entity.type
_entity.pdbx_description
1 polymer ?
#
loop_
_entity_poly.entity_id
_entity_poly.type
_entity_poly.pdbx_seq_one_letter_code
_entity_poly.pdbx_strand_id
1 'polypeptide(L)'
;LLTSGISVIWAHHSLMENNSKQAFHELLFKVLLGAYFTALQAYEYFESPFTIADSVYGSTLFMVTGFHGLHVIIGTTFLILCLLRHWFNHFPPIHH
;
A
#
# COMPACT_ATOMS: atom_id res chain seq x y z
N LEU A 1 1.03 7.84 -2.53
CA LEU A 1 -0.44 7.93 -2.36
C LEU A 1 -1.16 8.35 -3.64
N LEU A 2 -0.84 9.49 -4.26
CA LEU A 2 -1.42 9.91 -5.55
C LEU A 2 -0.99 9.01 -6.73
N THR A 3 0.31 8.74 -6.85
CA THR A 3 0.86 7.78 -7.83
C THR A 3 0.38 6.35 -7.58
N SER A 4 0.13 5.99 -6.31
CA SER A 4 -0.44 4.70 -5.93
C SER A 4 -1.96 4.63 -6.09
N GLY A 5 -2.65 5.62 -6.65
CA GLY A 5 -4.01 5.44 -7.16
C GLY A 5 -3.97 4.95 -8.60
N ILE A 6 -3.20 5.67 -9.42
CA ILE A 6 -3.07 5.49 -10.87
C ILE A 6 -2.68 4.06 -11.26
N SER A 7 -1.67 3.46 -10.60
CA SER A 7 -1.26 2.08 -10.93
C SER A 7 -2.29 0.97 -10.62
N VAL A 8 -3.38 1.23 -9.88
CA VAL A 8 -4.44 0.21 -9.58
C VAL A 8 -5.48 0.30 -10.66
N ILE A 9 -5.79 1.52 -11.11
CA ILE A 9 -6.61 1.74 -12.30
C ILE A 9 -5.91 1.12 -13.51
N TRP A 10 -4.59 1.30 -13.63
CA TRP A 10 -3.79 0.65 -14.66
C TRP A 10 -3.74 -0.88 -14.51
N ALA A 11 -3.52 -1.42 -13.30
CA ALA A 11 -3.59 -2.86 -13.09
C ALA A 11 -4.98 -3.44 -13.44
N HIS A 12 -6.06 -2.74 -13.10
CA HIS A 12 -7.43 -3.10 -13.46
C HIS A 12 -7.65 -3.03 -14.97
N HIS A 13 -7.16 -1.98 -15.63
CA HIS A 13 -7.22 -1.86 -17.09
C HIS A 13 -6.44 -2.97 -17.79
N SER A 14 -5.22 -3.27 -17.33
CA SER A 14 -4.40 -4.37 -17.86
C SER A 14 -5.03 -5.74 -17.64
N LEU A 15 -5.77 -5.94 -16.55
CA LEU A 15 -6.59 -7.14 -16.34
C LEU A 15 -7.75 -7.22 -17.35
N MET A 16 -8.44 -6.12 -17.63
CA MET A 16 -9.50 -6.07 -18.65
C MET A 16 -8.97 -6.29 -20.07
N GLU A 17 -7.74 -5.87 -20.35
CA GLU A 17 -7.06 -6.08 -21.64
C GLU A 17 -6.34 -7.44 -21.75
N ASN A 18 -6.54 -8.36 -20.79
CA ASN A 18 -5.87 -9.67 -20.74
C ASN A 18 -4.33 -9.61 -20.67
N ASN A 19 -3.74 -8.46 -20.31
CA ASN A 19 -2.30 -8.33 -20.13
C ASN A 19 -1.89 -8.68 -18.69
N SER A 20 -1.96 -9.98 -18.38
CA SER A 20 -1.67 -10.50 -17.03
C SER A 20 -0.25 -10.19 -16.55
N LYS A 21 0.73 -10.08 -17.46
CA LYS A 21 2.12 -9.74 -17.10
C LYS A 21 2.25 -8.29 -16.65
N GLN A 22 1.56 -7.36 -17.32
CA GLN A 22 1.56 -5.95 -16.94
C GLN A 22 0.80 -5.74 -15.64
N ALA A 23 -0.38 -6.36 -15.49
CA ALA A 23 -1.12 -6.32 -14.23
C ALA A 23 -0.29 -6.83 -13.03
N PHE A 24 0.47 -7.91 -13.22
CA PHE A 24 1.37 -8.44 -12.20
C PHE A 24 2.47 -7.42 -11.81
N HIS A 25 3.13 -6.80 -12.79
CA HIS A 25 4.18 -5.80 -12.51
C HIS A 25 3.63 -4.56 -11.80
N GLU A 26 2.46 -4.07 -12.20
CA GLU A 26 1.81 -2.91 -11.57
C GLU A 26 1.40 -3.21 -10.12
N LEU A 27 0.81 -4.38 -9.86
CA LEU A 27 0.46 -4.83 -8.50
C LEU A 27 1.72 -5.01 -7.63
N LEU A 28 2.78 -5.63 -8.18
CA LEU A 28 4.04 -5.82 -7.47
C LEU A 28 4.70 -4.48 -7.11
N PHE A 29 4.77 -3.56 -8.07
CA PHE A 29 5.34 -2.24 -7.86
C PHE A 29 4.62 -1.48 -6.74
N LYS A 30 3.28 -1.61 -6.66
CA LYS A 30 2.51 -1.01 -5.57
C LYS A 30 2.79 -1.60 -4.21
N VAL A 31 2.90 -2.92 -4.11
CA VAL A 31 3.24 -3.59 -2.86
C VAL A 31 4.60 -3.08 -2.36
N LEU A 32 5.59 -2.98 -3.24
CA LEU A 32 6.92 -2.45 -2.91
C LEU A 32 6.86 -0.99 -2.44
N LEU A 33 6.11 -0.14 -3.15
CA LEU A 33 6.01 1.27 -2.80
C LEU A 33 5.30 1.49 -1.45
N GLY A 34 4.27 0.68 -1.14
CA GLY A 34 3.60 0.73 0.16
C GLY A 34 4.45 0.19 1.32
N ALA A 35 5.23 -0.87 1.09
CA ALA A 35 6.21 -1.36 2.05
C ALA A 35 7.30 -0.29 2.32
N TYR A 36 7.79 0.36 1.26
CA TYR A 36 8.77 1.44 1.36
C TYR A 36 8.24 2.63 2.15
N PHE A 37 7.00 3.06 1.90
CA PHE A 37 6.36 4.13 2.68
C PHE A 37 6.27 3.76 4.18
N THR A 38 5.88 2.53 4.49
CA THR A 38 5.79 2.05 5.87
C THR A 38 7.16 2.05 6.56
N ALA A 39 8.22 1.65 5.85
CA ALA A 39 9.59 1.69 6.37
C ALA A 39 10.07 3.12 6.65
N LEU A 40 9.77 4.07 5.75
CA LEU A 40 10.09 5.49 5.97
C LEU A 40 9.31 6.06 7.17
N GLN A 41 8.03 5.73 7.32
CA GLN A 41 7.22 6.17 8.46
C GLN A 41 7.78 5.62 9.79
N ALA A 42 8.27 4.37 9.79
CA ALA A 42 8.93 3.80 10.96
C ALA A 42 10.26 4.50 11.26
N TYR A 43 11.07 4.80 10.24
CA TYR A 43 12.32 5.55 10.39
C TYR A 43 12.08 6.95 10.97
N GLU A 44 11.06 7.66 10.49
CA GLU A 44 10.64 8.95 11.05
C GLU A 44 10.29 8.84 12.54
N TYR A 45 9.64 7.76 12.96
CA TYR A 45 9.29 7.54 14.37
C TYR A 45 10.51 7.23 15.25
N PHE A 46 11.53 6.57 14.72
CA PHE A 46 12.77 6.29 15.45
C PHE A 46 13.66 7.53 15.61
N GLU A 47 13.71 8.39 14.60
CA GLU A 47 14.52 9.62 14.63
C GLU A 47 13.80 10.82 15.27
N SER A 48 12.50 10.71 15.56
CA SER A 48 11.73 11.79 16.18
C SER A 48 12.29 12.15 17.56
N PRO A 49 12.63 13.43 17.81
CA PRO A 49 13.17 13.86 19.10
C PRO A 49 12.12 13.98 20.20
N PHE A 50 10.84 13.74 19.86
CA PHE A 50 9.72 13.76 20.78
C PHE A 50 8.91 12.46 20.70
N THR A 51 8.28 12.13 21.81
CA THR A 51 7.43 10.96 22.01
C THR A 51 5.95 11.36 22.02
N ILE A 52 5.07 10.35 22.01
CA ILE A 52 3.63 10.55 22.13
C ILE A 52 3.22 11.24 23.45
N ALA A 53 4.07 11.17 24.49
CA ALA A 53 3.78 11.70 25.83
C ALA A 53 4.27 13.13 26.07
N ASP A 54 5.05 13.72 25.15
CA ASP A 54 5.78 14.97 25.44
C ASP A 54 4.90 16.22 25.36
N SER A 55 3.92 16.27 24.45
CA SER A 55 3.05 17.44 24.28
C SER A 55 1.79 17.14 23.48
N VAL A 56 0.85 18.10 23.47
CA VAL A 56 -0.34 18.05 22.59
C VAL A 56 0.08 17.89 21.12
N TYR A 57 1.17 18.53 20.69
CA TYR A 57 1.70 18.34 19.34
C TYR A 57 2.16 16.90 19.09
N GLY A 58 3.00 16.33 19.97
CA GLY A 58 3.46 14.94 19.83
C GLY A 58 2.30 13.95 19.82
N SER A 59 1.39 14.06 20.78
CA SER A 59 0.22 13.17 20.87
C SER A 59 -0.68 13.23 19.62
N THR A 60 -0.98 14.43 19.10
CA THR A 60 -1.82 14.60 17.90
C THR A 60 -1.12 14.12 16.64
N LEU A 61 0.19 14.40 16.48
CA LEU A 61 0.97 13.95 15.35
C LEU A 61 0.99 12.42 15.29
N PHE A 62 1.51 11.75 16.33
CA PHE A 62 1.62 10.29 16.37
C PHE A 62 0.27 9.56 16.24
N MET A 63 -0.81 10.14 16.77
CA MET A 63 -2.15 9.57 16.62
C MET A 63 -2.63 9.60 15.17
N VAL A 64 -2.53 10.75 14.48
CA VAL A 64 -3.01 10.90 13.10
C VAL A 64 -2.13 10.13 12.12
N THR A 65 -0.80 10.30 12.22
CA THR A 65 0.15 9.58 11.35
C THR A 65 0.14 8.08 11.65
N GLY A 66 -0.06 7.68 12.91
CA GLY A 66 -0.18 6.29 13.32
C GLY A 66 -1.43 5.61 12.74
N PHE A 67 -2.58 6.27 12.82
CA PHE A 67 -3.81 5.73 12.23
C PHE A 67 -3.72 5.65 10.70
N HIS A 68 -3.12 6.65 10.06
CA HIS A 68 -2.84 6.61 8.64
C HIS A 68 -1.88 5.46 8.27
N GLY A 69 -0.81 5.27 9.02
CA GLY A 69 0.14 4.18 8.83
C GLY A 69 -0.51 2.80 8.94
N LEU A 70 -1.40 2.62 9.94
CA LEU A 70 -2.21 1.41 10.06
C LEU A 70 -3.07 1.17 8.82
N HIS A 71 -3.76 2.20 8.33
CA HIS A 71 -4.56 2.09 7.10
C HIS A 71 -3.70 1.68 5.89
N VAL A 72 -2.49 2.22 5.75
CA VAL A 72 -1.56 1.84 4.70
C VAL A 72 -1.12 0.38 4.82
N ILE A 73 -0.83 -0.11 6.03
CA ILE A 73 -0.48 -1.53 6.27
C ILE A 73 -1.63 -2.45 5.87
N ILE A 74 -2.88 -2.14 6.25
CA ILE A 74 -4.04 -2.94 5.83
C ILE A 74 -4.16 -2.94 4.29
N GLY A 75 -4.00 -1.78 3.67
CA GLY A 75 -4.05 -1.64 2.20
C GLY A 75 -2.97 -2.42 1.47
N THR A 76 -1.72 -2.42 1.97
CA THR A 76 -0.63 -3.21 1.37
C THR A 76 -0.86 -4.70 1.54
N THR A 77 -1.38 -5.14 2.69
CA THR A 77 -1.76 -6.54 2.92
C THR A 77 -2.83 -6.99 1.94
N PHE A 78 -3.85 -6.16 1.72
CA PHE A 78 -4.89 -6.42 0.71
C PHE A 78 -4.31 -6.54 -0.71
N LEU A 79 -3.40 -5.65 -1.09
CA LEU A 79 -2.72 -5.70 -2.40
C LEU A 79 -1.84 -6.95 -2.56
N ILE A 80 -1.17 -7.41 -1.49
CA ILE A 80 -0.43 -8.67 -1.49
C ILE A 80 -1.37 -9.84 -1.73
N LEU A 81 -2.53 -9.89 -1.08
CA LEU A 81 -3.52 -10.94 -1.32
C LEU A 81 -4.02 -10.93 -2.78
N CYS A 82 -4.27 -9.75 -3.35
CA CYS A 82 -4.62 -9.62 -4.77
C CYS A 82 -3.49 -10.09 -5.70
N LEU A 83 -2.24 -9.75 -5.40
CA LEU A 83 -1.08 -10.20 -6.17
C LEU A 83 -0.93 -11.73 -6.12
N LEU A 84 -1.07 -12.33 -4.93
CA LEU A 84 -1.03 -13.79 -4.75
C LEU A 84 -2.17 -14.46 -5.52
N ARG A 85 -3.39 -13.93 -5.43
CA ARG A 85 -4.54 -14.44 -6.18
C ARG A 85 -4.30 -14.38 -7.69
N HIS A 86 -3.65 -13.33 -8.18
CA HIS A 86 -3.25 -13.18 -9.58
C HIS A 86 -2.18 -14.18 -10.00
N TRP A 87 -1.17 -14.40 -9.15
CA TRP A 87 -0.12 -15.40 -9.41
C TRP A 87 -0.69 -16.82 -9.59
N PHE A 88 -1.68 -17.19 -8.76
CA PHE A 88 -2.34 -18.49 -8.86
C PHE A 88 -3.42 -18.56 -9.95
N ASN A 89 -3.54 -17.55 -10.82
CA ASN A 89 -4.56 -17.45 -11.89
C ASN A 89 -6.02 -17.57 -11.41
N HIS A 90 -6.30 -17.19 -10.15
CA HIS A 90 -7.65 -17.23 -9.58
C HIS A 90 -8.53 -16.03 -10.00
N PHE A 91 -8.11 -15.24 -11.00
CA PHE A 91 -8.92 -14.20 -11.63
C PHE A 91 -9.40 -14.69 -13.01
N PRO A 92 -10.49 -15.48 -13.09
CA PRO A 92 -11.13 -15.74 -14.36
C PRO A 92 -11.77 -14.46 -14.90
N PRO A 93 -11.83 -14.24 -16.23
CA PRO A 93 -12.35 -13.02 -16.87
C PRO A 93 -13.84 -12.72 -16.63
N ILE A 94 -14.54 -13.56 -15.85
CA ILE A 94 -15.98 -13.48 -15.59
C ILE A 94 -16.29 -13.07 -14.13
N HIS A 95 -15.34 -13.20 -13.20
CA HIS A 95 -15.47 -12.72 -11.82
C HIS A 95 -14.12 -12.25 -11.28
N HIS A 96 -13.98 -10.93 -11.14
CA HIS A 96 -12.78 -10.24 -10.63
C HIS A 96 -12.82 -10.08 -9.11
#